data_AF-A0A6A7A0Q0-F1
#
_entry.id   AF-A0A6A7A0Q0-F1
#
_cell.length_a   1.000
_cell.length_b   1.000
_cell.length_c   1.000
_cell.angle_alpha   90.00
_cell.angle_beta   90.00
_cell.angle_gamma   90.00
#
_symmetry.space_group_name_H-M   'P 1'
#
loop_
_entity.id
_entity.type
_entity.pdbx_description
1 polymer ?
#
loop_
_entity_poly.entity_id
_entity_poly.type
_entity_poly.pdbx_seq_one_letter_code
_entity_poly.pdbx_strand_id
1 'polypeptide(L)' 'LIMHVGDNELSCEVLAVLWDDRVADYHSYKPFSSWKDVEDGSFREVVTEMMQLDPQRRISAQQALEHPWFRGYEID' A
#
# COMPACT_ATOMS: atom_id res chain seq x y z
N LEU A 1 -1.64 11.26 -2.13
CA LEU A 1 -2.30 10.91 -0.83
C LEU A 1 -3.32 11.97 -0.46
N ILE A 2 -2.91 13.22 -0.19
CA ILE A 2 -3.78 14.32 0.26
C ILE A 2 -4.97 14.59 -0.68
N MET A 3 -4.75 14.53 -2.00
CA MET A 3 -5.81 14.66 -3.02
C MET A 3 -6.96 13.65 -2.89
N HIS A 4 -6.79 12.57 -2.11
CA HIS A 4 -7.77 11.50 -1.96
C HIS A 4 -8.38 11.44 -0.54
N VAL A 5 -8.05 12.37 0.36
CA VAL A 5 -8.53 12.35 1.75
C VAL A 5 -9.51 13.50 2.01
N GLY A 6 -10.58 13.57 1.22
CA GLY A 6 -11.69 14.51 1.41
C GLY A 6 -11.31 16.00 1.30
N ASP A 7 -12.31 16.86 1.37
CA ASP A 7 -12.14 18.29 1.07
C ASP A 7 -11.83 19.15 2.32
N ASN A 8 -11.64 18.53 3.50
CA ASN A 8 -11.36 19.27 4.73
C ASN A 8 -9.87 19.64 4.82
N GLU A 9 -9.56 20.89 4.51
CA GLU A 9 -8.20 21.45 4.48
C GLU A 9 -7.38 21.13 5.74
N LEU A 10 -7.96 21.31 6.93
CA LEU A 10 -7.27 21.00 8.20
C LEU A 10 -6.94 19.50 8.34
N SER A 11 -7.83 18.61 7.92
CA SER A 11 -7.57 17.17 7.96
C SER A 11 -6.45 16.77 6.99
N CYS A 12 -6.45 17.38 5.80
CA CYS A 12 -5.42 17.19 4.80
C CYS A 12 -4.03 17.63 5.29
N GLU A 13 -3.95 18.80 5.94
CA GLU A 13 -2.71 19.29 6.54
C GLU A 13 -2.21 18.39 7.67
N VAL A 14 -3.08 18.02 8.62
CA VAL A 14 -2.71 17.14 9.73
C VAL A 14 -2.22 15.78 9.22
N LEU A 15 -2.90 15.20 8.23
CA LEU A 15 -2.48 13.94 7.65
C LEU A 15 -1.17 14.06 6.86
N ALA A 16 -0.91 15.19 6.21
CA ALA A 16 0.37 15.43 5.55
C ALA A 16 1.53 15.44 6.56
N VAL A 17 1.35 16.15 7.69
CA VAL A 17 2.35 16.21 8.77
C VAL A 17 2.59 14.82 9.36
N LEU A 18 1.53 14.10 9.71
CA LEU A 18 1.65 12.73 10.25
C LEU A 18 2.27 11.76 9.24
N TRP A 19 1.95 11.93 7.96
CA TRP A 19 2.55 11.15 6.90
C TRP A 19 4.05 11.42 6.85
N ASP A 20 4.49 12.66 6.70
CA ASP A 20 5.91 12.98 6.60
C ASP A 20 6.70 12.60 7.85
N ASP A 21 6.12 12.74 9.04
CA ASP A 21 6.75 12.34 10.30
C ASP A 21 7.01 10.82 10.38
N ARG A 22 6.26 9.98 9.64
CA ARG A 22 6.38 8.51 9.69
C ARG A 22 7.79 7.98 9.39
N VAL A 23 8.62 8.76 8.69
CA VAL A 23 10.00 8.35 8.33
C VAL A 23 11.04 8.83 9.34
N ALA A 24 10.63 9.52 10.42
CA ALA A 24 11.55 9.94 11.47
C ALA A 24 12.21 8.73 12.14
N ASP A 25 13.46 8.91 12.56
CA ASP A 25 14.33 7.85 13.08
C ASP A 25 13.88 7.25 14.42
N TYR A 26 13.07 8.00 15.17
CA TYR A 26 12.44 7.53 16.41
C TYR A 26 11.19 6.66 16.17
N HIS A 27 10.70 6.55 14.94
CA HIS A 27 9.64 5.62 14.60
C HIS A 27 10.21 4.28 14.16
N SER A 28 9.65 3.20 14.68
CA SER A 28 9.92 1.84 14.17
C SER A 28 9.21 1.54 12.84
N TYR A 29 8.66 2.56 12.17
CA TYR A 29 7.93 2.38 10.92
C TYR A 29 8.85 1.83 9.82
N LYS A 30 8.35 0.81 9.12
CA LYS A 30 8.97 0.23 7.94
C LYS A 30 7.88 0.04 6.89
N PRO A 31 8.10 0.45 5.62
CA PRO A 31 7.14 0.15 4.56
C PRO A 31 7.00 -1.36 4.42
N PHE A 32 5.80 -1.83 4.10
CA PHE A 32 5.48 -3.26 3.98
C PHE A 32 6.46 -4.01 3.06
N SER A 33 6.92 -3.38 1.97
CA SER A 33 7.92 -3.91 1.06
C SER A 33 9.29 -4.24 1.69
N SER A 34 9.58 -3.71 2.88
CA SER A 34 10.83 -3.92 3.63
C SER A 34 10.69 -4.85 4.84
N TRP A 35 9.51 -5.40 5.09
CA TRP A 35 9.28 -6.33 6.19
C TRP A 35 10.02 -7.64 5.94
N LYS A 36 10.81 -8.06 6.94
CA LYS A 36 11.66 -9.26 6.84
C LYS A 36 10.87 -10.57 6.99
N ASP A 37 9.76 -10.52 7.70
CA ASP A 37 8.93 -11.69 8.00
C ASP A 37 8.00 -12.09 6.83
N VAL A 38 8.04 -11.31 5.74
CA VAL A 38 7.32 -11.59 4.49
C VAL A 38 8.31 -12.15 3.48
N GLU A 39 8.48 -13.48 3.50
CA GLU A 39 9.45 -14.17 2.66
C GLU A 39 8.98 -14.36 1.21
N ASP A 40 7.66 -14.48 0.99
CA ASP A 40 7.13 -14.67 -0.36
C ASP A 40 7.17 -13.36 -1.16
N GLY A 41 8.03 -13.34 -2.18
CA GLY A 41 8.22 -12.19 -3.05
C GLY A 41 6.95 -11.82 -3.84
N SER A 42 6.19 -12.81 -4.30
CA SER A 42 4.97 -12.60 -5.10
C SER A 42 3.84 -12.04 -4.23
N PHE A 43 3.70 -12.55 -3.00
CA PHE A 43 2.76 -11.97 -2.03
C PHE A 43 3.10 -10.53 -1.70
N ARG A 44 4.40 -10.26 -1.45
CA ARG A 44 4.86 -8.91 -1.13
C ARG A 44 4.61 -7.93 -2.26
N GLU A 45 4.83 -8.37 -3.50
CA GLU A 45 4.59 -7.60 -4.72
C GLU A 45 3.11 -7.26 -4.87
N VAL A 46 2.21 -8.25 -4.91
CA VAL A 46 0.78 -8.01 -5.13
C VAL A 46 0.16 -7.12 -4.05
N VAL A 47 0.53 -7.31 -2.78
CA VAL A 47 0.04 -6.45 -1.69
C VAL A 47 0.54 -5.02 -1.85
N THR A 48 1.79 -4.82 -2.29
CA THR A 48 2.33 -3.47 -2.54
C THR A 48 1.59 -2.77 -3.68
N GLU A 49 1.26 -3.50 -4.75
CA GLU A 49 0.49 -2.98 -5.88
C GLU A 49 -0.97 -2.67 -5.52
N MET A 50 -1.63 -3.54 -4.75
CA MET A 50 -3.00 -3.33 -4.27
C MET A 50 -3.11 -2.16 -3.27
N MET A 51 -2.08 -1.96 -2.45
CA MET A 51 -2.04 -0.91 -1.42
C MET A 51 -1.44 0.40 -1.93
N GLN A 52 -1.27 0.54 -3.25
CA GLN A 52 -0.75 1.77 -3.83
C GLN A 52 -1.67 2.95 -3.54
N LEU A 53 -1.14 4.02 -2.95
CA LEU A 53 -1.96 5.13 -2.46
C LEU A 53 -2.54 5.99 -3.58
N ASP A 54 -1.82 6.07 -4.70
CA ASP A 54 -2.30 6.71 -5.92
C ASP A 54 -3.26 5.76 -6.65
N PRO A 55 -4.56 6.08 -6.75
CA PRO A 55 -5.54 5.23 -7.41
C PRO A 55 -5.23 4.98 -8.88
N GLN A 56 -4.53 5.89 -9.56
CA GLN A 56 -4.14 5.69 -10.97
C GLN A 56 -3.03 4.65 -11.12
N ARG A 57 -2.28 4.40 -10.05
CA ARG A 57 -1.18 3.42 -10.02
C ARG A 57 -1.58 2.13 -9.28
N ARG A 58 -2.73 2.12 -8.61
CA ARG A 58 -3.25 0.95 -7.90
C ARG A 58 -3.84 -0.04 -8.91
N ILE A 59 -3.45 -1.30 -8.79
CA ILE A 59 -4.02 -2.35 -9.64
C ILE A 59 -5.50 -2.56 -9.32
N SER A 60 -6.27 -2.90 -10.34
CA SER A 60 -7.67 -3.33 -10.18
C SER A 60 -7.76 -4.74 -9.60
N ALA A 61 -8.96 -5.13 -9.13
CA ALA A 61 -9.21 -6.49 -8.67
C ALA A 61 -8.94 -7.54 -9.77
N GLN A 62 -9.28 -7.24 -11.03
CA GLN A 62 -9.00 -8.14 -12.15
C GLN A 62 -7.49 -8.33 -12.34
N GLN A 63 -6.71 -7.24 -12.34
CA GLN A 63 -5.26 -7.30 -12.47
C GLN A 63 -4.60 -8.05 -11.30
N ALA A 64 -5.13 -7.89 -10.08
CA ALA A 64 -4.68 -8.65 -8.92
C ALA A 64 -4.90 -10.16 -9.12
N LEU A 65 -6.07 -10.59 -9.62
CA LEU A 65 -6.33 -12.01 -9.90
C LEU A 65 -5.43 -12.61 -11.00
N GLU A 66 -4.88 -11.78 -11.88
CA GLU A 66 -3.91 -12.21 -12.90
C GLU A 66 -2.49 -12.41 -12.33
N HIS A 67 -2.21 -11.92 -11.11
CA HIS A 67 -0.90 -11.97 -10.46
C HIS A 67 -0.50 -13.40 -10.08
N PRO A 68 0.79 -13.80 -10.22
CA PRO A 68 1.27 -15.14 -9.89
C PRO A 68 0.88 -15.66 -8.50
N TRP A 69 0.80 -14.76 -7.51
CA TRP A 69 0.36 -15.09 -6.15
C TRP A 69 -1.03 -15.75 -6.08
N PHE A 70 -1.96 -15.34 -6.94
CA PHE A 70 -3.31 -15.89 -6.99
C PHE A 70 -3.45 -17.04 -8.00
N ARG A 71 -2.42 -17.31 -8.83
CA ARG A 71 -2.45 -18.43 -9.78
C ARG A 71 -2.28 -19.74 -9.04
N GLY A 72 -3.21 -20.68 -9.24
CA GLY A 72 -3.16 -22.02 -8.64
C GLY A 72 -4.18 -22.27 -7.53
N TYR A 73 -5.01 -21.28 -7.21
CA TYR A 73 -6.19 -21.47 -6.36
C TYR A 73 -7.43 -21.48 -7.24
N GLU A 74 -8.05 -22.65 -7.43
CA GLU A 74 -9.39 -22.73 -7.97
C GLU A 74 -10.37 -22.31 -6.86
N ILE A 75 -11.17 -21.28 -7.14
CA ILE A 75 -12.29 -20.92 -6.27
C ILE A 75 -13.43 -21.85 -6.68
N ASP A 76 -13.69 -22.86 -5.85
CA ASP A 76 -14.86 -23.76 -5.97
C ASP A 76 -16.19 -23.00 -5.84
#